data_AF-A0A355DAI6-F1
#
_entry.id   AF-A0A355DAI6-F1
#
_cell.length_a   1.000
_cell.length_b   1.000
_cell.length_c   1.000
_cell.angle_alpha   90.00
_cell.angle_beta   90.00
_cell.angle_gamma   90.00
#
_symmetry.space_group_name_H-M   'P 1'
#
loop_
_entity.id
_entity.type
_entity.pdbx_description
1 polymer ?
#
loop_
_entity_poly.entity_id
_entity_poly.type
_entity_poly.pdbx_seq_one_letter_code
_entity_poly.pdbx_strand_id
1 'polypeptide(L)'
;MLKILQEKNIRMIWSKDSNEVWFNANDVGEELGIANIRDTLRNIDNEYKKLFTCSNVGDTYIRNFKEKLPNRGEIFISEEAVYNVSFRSNKAEAKLFTKWVSKVLKQLRINGYYIATEKDEQWLGVRTDGKATRREFTDEIQEFVYYATQQG
;
A
#
# COMPACT_ATOMS: atom_id res chain seq x y z
N MET A 1 7.76 1.17 5.28
CA MET A 1 6.66 0.84 6.19
C MET A 1 6.93 -0.48 6.91
N LEU A 2 7.06 -1.62 6.23
CA LEU A 2 7.34 -2.93 6.85
C LEU A 2 8.52 -2.92 7.84
N LYS A 3 9.65 -2.30 7.46
CA LYS A 3 10.82 -2.16 8.32
C LYS A 3 10.53 -1.46 9.65
N ILE A 4 9.72 -0.40 9.62
CA ILE A 4 9.33 0.34 10.83
C ILE A 4 8.46 -0.54 11.73
N LEU A 5 7.52 -1.29 11.15
CA LEU A 5 6.65 -2.18 11.92
C LEU A 5 7.45 -3.35 12.54
N GLN A 6 8.47 -3.84 11.84
CA GLN A 6 9.41 -4.83 12.38
C GLN A 6 10.25 -4.26 13.53
N GLU A 7 10.78 -3.03 13.40
CA GLU A 7 11.50 -2.33 14.47
C GLU A 7 10.63 -2.10 15.72
N LYS A 8 9.33 -1.94 15.53
CA LYS A 8 8.32 -1.84 16.61
C LYS A 8 7.86 -3.19 17.15
N ASN A 9 8.50 -4.29 16.75
CA ASN A 9 8.20 -5.66 17.19
C ASN A 9 6.74 -6.09 16.94
N ILE A 10 6.10 -5.56 15.89
CA ILE A 10 4.76 -6.02 15.50
C ILE A 10 4.89 -7.45 14.99
N ARG A 11 4.03 -8.35 15.51
CA ARG A 11 3.97 -9.74 15.07
C ARG A 11 3.36 -9.81 13.68
N MET A 12 4.07 -10.47 12.78
CA MET A 12 3.77 -10.53 11.36
C MET A 12 3.84 -11.97 10.86
N ILE A 13 2.96 -12.30 9.92
CA ILE A 13 2.86 -13.61 9.29
C ILE A 13 2.82 -13.40 7.77
N TRP A 14 3.73 -14.05 7.05
CA TRP A 14 3.83 -14.02 5.59
C TRP A 14 3.31 -15.30 4.99
N SER A 15 2.65 -15.21 3.84
CA SER A 15 2.42 -16.39 3.01
C SER A 15 3.76 -16.97 2.52
N LYS A 16 3.81 -18.27 2.24
CA LYS A 16 5.01 -18.96 1.73
C LYS A 16 5.59 -18.28 0.49
N ASP A 17 4.73 -17.77 -0.37
CA ASP A 17 5.12 -17.08 -1.62
C ASP A 17 5.52 -15.61 -1.39
N SER A 18 5.49 -15.13 -0.14
CA SER A 18 5.83 -13.77 0.29
C SER A 18 5.00 -12.64 -0.33
N ASN A 19 3.95 -12.96 -1.09
CA ASN A 19 3.05 -11.98 -1.69
C ASN A 19 2.10 -11.32 -0.68
N GLU A 20 1.79 -12.02 0.41
CA GLU A 20 0.87 -11.52 1.44
C GLU A 20 1.58 -11.43 2.78
N VAL A 21 1.29 -10.35 3.49
CA VAL A 21 1.73 -10.12 4.86
C VAL A 21 0.54 -9.72 5.73
N TRP A 22 0.46 -10.37 6.87
CA TRP A 22 -0.58 -10.20 7.86
C TRP A 22 0.04 -9.67 9.15
N PHE A 23 -0.56 -8.66 9.77
CA PHE A 23 -0.05 -7.96 10.95
C PHE A 23 -0.98 -8.20 12.14
N ASN A 24 -0.44 -8.49 13.32
CA ASN A 24 -1.27 -8.71 14.49
C ASN A 24 -2.08 -7.46 14.83
N ALA A 25 -3.40 -7.60 14.91
CA ALA A 25 -4.26 -6.44 15.08
C ALA A 25 -4.01 -5.72 16.42
N ASN A 26 -3.75 -6.46 17.50
CA ASN A 26 -3.54 -5.87 18.82
C ASN A 26 -2.24 -5.06 18.84
N ASP A 27 -1.15 -5.63 18.33
CA ASP A 27 0.15 -4.96 18.27
C ASP A 27 0.07 -3.67 17.42
N VAL A 28 -0.62 -3.75 16.27
CA VAL A 28 -0.86 -2.56 15.43
C VAL A 28 -1.72 -1.52 16.16
N GLY A 29 -2.77 -1.96 16.87
CA GLY A 29 -3.63 -1.08 17.64
C GLY A 29 -2.89 -0.33 18.74
N GLU A 30 -2.03 -1.03 19.49
CA GLU A 30 -1.19 -0.47 20.54
C GLU A 30 -0.17 0.52 19.96
N GLU A 31 0.55 0.11 18.91
CA GLU A 31 1.54 0.97 18.26
C GLU A 31 0.90 2.19 17.60
N LEU A 32 -0.37 2.13 17.19
CA LEU A 32 -1.12 3.27 16.65
C LEU A 32 -1.94 4.03 17.70
N GLY A 33 -1.92 3.61 18.97
CA GLY A 33 -2.63 4.31 20.06
C GLY A 33 -4.15 4.25 19.94
N ILE A 34 -4.67 3.13 19.45
CA ILE A 34 -6.10 2.89 19.28
C ILE A 34 -6.67 2.34 20.57
N ALA A 35 -7.54 3.10 21.20
CA ALA A 35 -8.12 2.76 22.51
C ALA A 35 -8.87 1.42 22.49
N ASN A 36 -9.66 1.15 21.45
CA ASN A 36 -10.35 -0.13 21.29
C ASN A 36 -10.19 -0.68 19.88
N ILE A 37 -9.19 -1.54 19.70
CA ILE A 37 -8.93 -2.19 18.42
C ILE A 37 -10.11 -3.06 17.95
N ARG A 38 -10.89 -3.64 18.87
CA ARG A 38 -12.04 -4.50 18.49
C ARG A 38 -13.12 -3.72 17.78
N ASP A 39 -13.37 -2.48 18.18
CA ASP A 39 -14.35 -1.61 17.50
C ASP A 39 -13.84 -1.19 16.12
N THR A 40 -12.54 -0.93 15.99
CA THR A 40 -11.92 -0.68 14.69
C THR A 40 -12.06 -1.91 13.77
N LEU A 41 -11.77 -3.11 14.27
CA LEU A 41 -11.88 -4.37 13.52
C LEU A 41 -13.30 -4.69 13.05
N ARG A 42 -14.34 -4.20 13.73
CA ARG A 42 -15.75 -4.36 13.28
C ARG A 42 -16.02 -3.61 11.97
N ASN A 43 -15.31 -2.51 11.72
CA ASN A 43 -15.46 -1.65 10.55
C ASN A 43 -14.50 -2.00 9.41
N ILE A 44 -13.68 -3.03 9.56
CA ILE A 44 -12.79 -3.53 8.52
C ILE A 44 -13.48 -4.71 7.84
N ASP A 45 -13.42 -4.79 6.52
CA ASP A 45 -14.01 -5.90 5.77
C ASP A 45 -13.33 -7.23 6.10
N ASN A 46 -14.09 -8.32 5.99
CA ASN A 46 -13.61 -9.65 6.36
C ASN A 46 -12.48 -10.15 5.47
N GLU A 47 -12.34 -9.65 4.24
CA GLU A 47 -11.21 -9.98 3.36
C GLU A 47 -9.86 -9.47 3.91
N TYR A 48 -9.87 -8.36 4.65
CA TYR A 48 -8.68 -7.74 5.22
C TYR A 48 -8.40 -8.19 6.66
N LYS A 49 -9.10 -9.21 7.15
CA LYS A 49 -8.94 -9.80 8.49
C LYS A 49 -8.82 -11.30 8.40
N LYS A 50 -7.91 -11.88 9.18
CA LYS A 50 -7.76 -13.33 9.26
C LYS A 50 -7.49 -13.77 10.69
N LEU A 51 -8.19 -14.81 11.13
CA LEU A 51 -7.89 -15.47 12.39
C LEU A 51 -6.78 -16.49 12.15
N PHE A 52 -5.65 -16.30 12.82
CA PHE A 52 -4.57 -17.29 12.83
C PHE A 52 -4.55 -18.01 14.16
N THR A 53 -4.46 -19.33 14.10
CA THR A 53 -4.29 -20.21 15.26
C THR A 53 -2.96 -20.96 15.14
N CYS A 54 -2.51 -21.62 16.21
CA CYS A 54 -1.29 -22.41 16.18
C CYS A 54 -1.31 -23.52 15.10
N SER A 55 -2.48 -24.06 14.75
CA SER A 55 -2.62 -25.07 13.69
C SER A 55 -2.68 -24.47 12.28
N ASN A 56 -3.08 -23.21 12.14
CA ASN A 56 -3.21 -22.56 10.82
C ASN A 56 -1.91 -21.90 10.32
N VAL A 57 -0.96 -21.61 11.21
CA VAL A 57 0.36 -21.05 10.87
C VAL A 57 1.40 -22.14 10.62
N GLY A 58 0.97 -23.32 10.13
CA GLY A 58 1.86 -24.44 9.79
C GLY A 58 2.82 -24.14 8.63
N ASP A 59 3.21 -25.16 7.86
CA ASP A 59 4.24 -25.08 6.79
C ASP A 59 3.98 -24.06 5.67
N THR A 60 2.77 -23.49 5.60
CA THR A 60 2.36 -22.52 4.58
C THR A 60 2.68 -21.07 4.96
N TYR A 61 3.02 -20.79 6.21
CA TYR A 61 3.22 -19.43 6.69
C TYR A 61 4.54 -19.25 7.44
N ILE A 62 5.21 -18.13 7.18
CA ILE A 62 6.46 -17.72 7.84
C ILE A 62 6.11 -16.64 8.85
N ARG A 63 6.77 -16.62 10.01
CA ARG A 63 6.51 -15.64 11.09
C ARG A 63 7.79 -15.02 11.63
N ASN A 64 7.72 -13.78 12.09
CA ASN A 64 8.87 -13.07 12.70
C ASN A 64 8.93 -13.20 14.24
N PHE A 65 8.06 -14.00 14.84
CA PHE A 65 7.96 -14.19 16.29
C PHE A 65 8.00 -15.68 16.65
N LYS A 66 8.55 -16.00 17.83
CA LYS A 66 8.78 -17.39 18.26
C LYS A 66 7.62 -17.94 19.08
N GLU A 67 6.87 -17.07 19.75
CA GLU A 67 5.76 -17.40 20.61
C GLU A 67 4.68 -18.16 19.84
N LYS A 68 4.11 -19.20 20.46
CA LYS A 68 2.97 -19.90 19.88
C LYS A 68 1.73 -19.01 19.99
N LEU A 69 0.92 -19.01 18.93
CA LEU A 69 -0.40 -18.40 19.00
C LEU A 69 -1.28 -19.19 19.98
N PRO A 70 -2.16 -18.50 20.75
CA PRO A 70 -3.09 -19.18 21.64
C PRO A 70 -4.07 -20.06 20.85
N ASN A 71 -4.62 -21.08 21.49
CA ASN A 71 -5.58 -22.00 20.83
C ASN A 71 -6.83 -21.30 20.30
N ARG A 72 -7.27 -20.22 20.98
CA ARG A 72 -8.39 -19.37 20.51
C ARG A 72 -8.07 -18.57 19.23
N GLY A 73 -6.79 -18.51 18.86
CA GLY A 73 -6.28 -17.69 17.76
C GLY A 73 -6.15 -16.21 18.10
N GLU A 74 -5.55 -15.48 17.17
CA GLU A 74 -5.47 -14.03 17.17
C GLU A 74 -5.83 -13.49 15.80
N ILE A 75 -6.42 -12.30 15.77
CA ILE A 75 -6.80 -11.63 14.54
C ILE A 75 -5.57 -10.90 14.01
N PHE A 76 -5.25 -11.17 12.75
CA PHE A 76 -4.31 -10.41 11.97
C PHE A 76 -5.06 -9.65 10.88
N ILE A 77 -4.50 -8.53 10.45
CA ILE A 77 -5.04 -7.64 9.42
C ILE A 77 -4.06 -7.53 8.26
N SER A 78 -4.59 -7.29 7.06
CA SER A 78 -3.76 -7.08 5.87
C SER A 78 -3.10 -5.70 5.87
N GLU A 79 -2.22 -5.46 4.91
CA GLU A 79 -1.57 -4.17 4.69
C GLU A 79 -2.59 -3.03 4.45
N GLU A 80 -3.63 -3.29 3.66
CA GLU A 80 -4.71 -2.34 3.38
C GLU A 80 -5.45 -1.93 4.67
N ALA A 81 -5.73 -2.90 5.53
CA ALA A 81 -6.33 -2.62 6.83
C ALA A 81 -5.38 -1.81 7.73
N VAL A 82 -4.07 -2.08 7.73
CA VAL A 82 -3.10 -1.25 8.47
C VAL A 82 -3.13 0.20 7.98
N TYR A 83 -3.26 0.44 6.68
CA TYR A 83 -3.40 1.80 6.14
C TYR A 83 -4.66 2.50 6.62
N ASN A 84 -5.80 1.82 6.54
CA ASN A 84 -7.08 2.34 7.02
C ASN A 84 -7.03 2.72 8.50
N VAL A 85 -6.38 1.87 9.30
CA VAL A 85 -6.22 2.04 10.74
C VAL A 85 -5.26 3.20 11.05
N SER A 86 -4.16 3.30 10.31
CA SER A 86 -3.16 4.37 10.44
C SER A 86 -3.76 5.75 10.19
N PHE A 87 -4.67 5.88 9.22
CA PHE A 87 -5.31 7.16 8.88
C PHE A 87 -6.23 7.69 9.97
N ARG A 88 -6.67 6.84 10.91
CA ARG A 88 -7.51 7.22 12.06
C ARG A 88 -6.70 7.50 13.32
N SER A 89 -5.40 7.20 13.33
CA SER A 89 -4.55 7.36 14.51
C SER A 89 -4.20 8.82 14.77
N ASN A 90 -4.13 9.19 16.04
CA ASN A 90 -3.71 10.51 16.49
C ASN A 90 -2.20 10.64 16.74
N LYS A 91 -1.43 9.54 16.67
CA LYS A 91 0.03 9.55 16.89
C LYS A 91 0.76 10.34 15.82
N ALA A 92 1.89 10.94 16.20
CA ALA A 92 2.66 11.82 15.31
C ALA A 92 3.22 11.05 14.11
N GLU A 93 3.72 9.83 14.34
CA GLU A 93 4.28 8.94 13.32
C GLU A 93 3.22 8.54 12.29
N ALA A 94 2.01 8.20 12.76
CA ALA A 94 0.89 7.87 11.89
C ALA A 94 0.46 9.08 11.04
N LYS A 95 0.41 10.28 11.63
CA LYS A 95 0.13 11.52 10.89
C LYS A 95 1.18 11.83 9.83
N LEU A 96 2.46 11.60 10.11
CA LEU A 96 3.54 11.74 9.13
C LEU A 96 3.36 10.75 7.97
N PHE A 97 3.03 9.50 8.28
CA PHE A 97 2.72 8.49 7.26
C PHE A 97 1.52 8.89 6.41
N THR A 98 0.39 9.27 7.01
CA THR A 98 -0.80 9.73 6.28
C THR A 98 -0.51 10.94 5.40
N LYS A 99 0.28 11.90 5.90
CA LYS A 99 0.71 13.07 5.11
C LYS A 99 1.58 12.65 3.92
N TRP A 100 2.48 11.67 4.11
CA TRP A 100 3.29 11.13 3.04
C TRP A 100 2.42 10.41 1.99
N VAL A 101 1.53 9.50 2.40
CA VAL A 101 0.61 8.81 1.46
C VAL A 101 -0.27 9.79 0.71
N SER A 102 -0.78 10.84 1.37
CA SER A 102 -1.58 11.89 0.73
C SER A 102 -0.81 12.61 -0.38
N LYS A 103 0.50 12.83 -0.20
CA LYS A 103 1.37 13.38 -1.26
C LYS A 103 1.54 12.41 -2.43
N VAL A 104 1.75 11.13 -2.14
CA VAL A 104 1.86 10.06 -3.15
C VAL A 104 0.59 9.98 -3.99
N LEU A 105 -0.58 9.92 -3.34
CA LEU A 105 -1.89 9.88 -4.01
C LEU A 105 -2.14 11.14 -4.85
N LYS A 106 -1.72 12.32 -4.37
CA LYS A 106 -1.80 13.56 -5.16
C LYS A 106 -0.93 13.48 -6.42
N GLN A 107 0.28 12.95 -6.31
CA GLN A 107 1.16 12.75 -7.47
C GLN A 107 0.55 11.75 -8.47
N LEU A 108 0.03 10.62 -7.97
CA LEU A 108 -0.68 9.64 -8.81
C LEU A 108 -1.85 10.27 -9.55
N ARG A 109 -2.68 11.07 -8.88
CA ARG A 109 -3.84 11.74 -9.49
C ARG A 109 -3.44 12.73 -10.59
N ILE A 110 -2.38 13.51 -10.36
CA ILE A 110 -1.96 14.56 -11.31
C ILE A 110 -1.18 13.95 -12.48
N ASN A 111 -0.26 13.03 -12.20
CA ASN A 111 0.71 12.56 -13.18
C ASN A 111 0.30 11.23 -13.83
N GLY A 112 -0.59 10.46 -13.18
CA GLY A 112 -0.88 9.06 -13.48
C GLY A 112 0.16 8.08 -12.94
N TYR A 113 1.18 8.55 -12.21
CA TYR A 113 2.25 7.73 -11.66
C TYR A 113 2.91 8.41 -10.45
N TYR A 114 3.54 7.61 -9.59
CA TYR A 114 4.39 8.05 -8.49
C TYR A 114 5.86 7.84 -8.86
N ILE A 115 6.72 8.80 -8.52
CA ILE A 115 8.17 8.67 -8.65
C ILE A 115 8.73 8.68 -7.24
N ALA A 116 9.28 7.55 -6.80
CA ALA A 116 10.09 7.53 -5.60
C ALA A 116 11.34 8.37 -5.87
N THR A 117 11.65 9.30 -4.96
CA THR A 117 12.75 10.27 -5.02
C THR A 117 14.14 9.69 -5.26
N GLU A 118 14.29 8.36 -5.30
CA GLU A 118 15.53 7.63 -5.56
C GLU A 118 15.67 7.15 -7.01
N LYS A 119 14.71 7.43 -7.91
CA LYS A 119 14.83 7.11 -9.34
C LYS A 119 15.02 8.38 -10.17
N ASP A 120 16.21 8.45 -10.78
CA ASP A 120 16.86 9.54 -11.50
C ASP A 120 15.97 10.45 -12.37
N GLU A 121 16.35 11.73 -12.40
CA GLU A 121 15.89 12.75 -13.37
C GLU A 121 15.94 12.27 -14.83
N GLN A 122 16.82 11.30 -15.12
CA GLN A 122 16.93 10.66 -16.42
C GLN A 122 15.67 9.89 -16.83
N TRP A 123 14.99 9.22 -15.89
CA TRP A 123 13.73 8.51 -16.17
C TRP A 123 12.56 9.46 -16.44
N LEU A 124 12.57 10.61 -15.77
CA LEU A 124 11.63 11.71 -16.00
C LEU A 124 11.77 12.26 -17.43
N GLY A 125 13.00 12.53 -17.87
CA GLY A 125 13.30 13.04 -19.23
C GLY A 125 12.80 12.11 -20.34
N VAL A 126 13.15 10.82 -20.27
CA VAL A 126 12.72 9.82 -21.28
C VAL A 126 11.20 9.73 -21.40
N ARG A 127 10.46 9.93 -20.29
CA ARG A 127 8.99 9.90 -20.27
C ARG A 127 8.36 11.19 -20.79
N THR A 128 8.89 12.35 -20.43
CA THR A 128 8.40 13.63 -20.96
C THR A 128 8.60 13.69 -22.46
N ASP A 129 9.77 13.26 -22.94
CA ASP A 129 10.10 13.24 -24.36
C ASP A 129 9.17 12.26 -25.09
N GLY A 130 9.00 11.04 -24.56
CA GLY A 130 8.08 10.06 -25.15
C GLY A 130 6.59 10.45 -25.12
N LYS A 131 6.17 11.40 -24.27
CA LYS A 131 4.82 11.99 -24.29
C LYS A 131 4.73 13.13 -25.31
N ALA A 132 5.75 14.00 -25.38
CA ALA A 132 5.82 15.10 -26.33
C ALA A 132 5.84 14.56 -27.77
N THR A 133 6.73 13.63 -28.07
CA THR A 133 6.83 12.98 -29.38
C THR A 133 5.52 12.32 -29.80
N ARG A 134 4.83 11.61 -28.89
CA ARG A 134 3.52 11.01 -29.20
C ARG A 134 2.45 12.05 -29.50
N ARG A 135 2.47 13.18 -28.79
CA ARG A 135 1.53 14.28 -29.02
C ARG A 135 1.79 14.94 -30.37
N GLU A 136 3.04 15.26 -30.68
CA GLU A 136 3.46 15.82 -31.98
C GLU A 136 3.02 14.91 -33.14
N PHE A 137 3.30 13.61 -33.06
CA PHE A 137 2.84 12.67 -34.08
C PHE A 137 1.32 12.60 -34.21
N THR A 138 0.59 12.71 -33.10
CA THR A 138 -0.89 12.70 -33.14
C THR A 138 -1.42 13.97 -33.80
N ASP A 139 -0.83 15.12 -33.46
CA ASP A 139 -1.21 16.43 -33.99
C ASP A 139 -0.92 16.51 -35.51
N GLU A 140 0.24 16.01 -35.96
CA GLU A 140 0.58 15.91 -37.40
C GLU A 140 -0.40 15.01 -38.16
N ILE A 141 -0.70 13.82 -37.63
CA ILE A 141 -1.67 12.90 -38.25
C ILE A 141 -3.04 13.57 -38.39
N GLN A 142 -3.48 14.34 -37.39
CA GLN A 142 -4.74 15.07 -37.44
C GLN A 142 -4.75 16.15 -38.53
N GLU A 143 -3.65 16.89 -38.71
CA GLU A 143 -3.51 17.86 -39.81
C GLU A 143 -3.59 17.19 -41.18
N PHE A 144 -2.91 16.06 -41.37
CA PHE A 144 -2.96 15.31 -42.64
C PHE A 144 -4.36 14.80 -42.95
N VAL A 145 -5.07 14.26 -41.94
CA VAL A 145 -6.46 13.80 -42.10
C VAL A 145 -7.36 14.97 -42.48
N TYR A 146 -7.23 16.12 -41.82
CA TYR A 146 -8.01 17.33 -42.12
C TYR A 146 -7.78 17.82 -43.55
N TYR A 147 -6.53 17.89 -44.00
CA TYR A 147 -6.19 18.27 -45.36
C TYR A 147 -6.81 17.31 -46.40
N ALA A 148 -6.71 16.01 -46.18
CA ALA A 148 -7.27 15.00 -47.07
C ALA A 148 -8.81 15.07 -47.16
N THR A 149 -9.49 15.45 -46.06
CA THR A 149 -10.95 15.62 -46.07
C THR A 149 -11.43 16.89 -46.77
N GLN A 150 -10.57 17.89 -46.96
CA GLN A 150 -10.89 19.14 -47.68
C GLN A 150 -10.67 19.04 -49.20
N GLN A 151 -9.89 18.05 -49.64
CA GLN A 151 -9.49 17.85 -51.04
C GLN A 151 -10.36 16.81 -51.79
N GLY A 152 -11.27 16.12 -51.10
CA GLY A 152 -12.22 15.15 -51.67
C GLY A 152 -13.65 15.61 -51.50
#